data_AF-A0A2P6FGH3-F1
#
_entry.id   AF-A0A2P6FGH3-F1
#
_cell.length_a   1.000
_cell.length_b   1.000
_cell.length_c   1.000
_cell.angle_alpha   90.00
_cell.angle_beta   90.00
_cell.angle_gamma   90.00
#
_symmetry.space_group_name_H-M   'P 1'
#
loop_
_entity.id
_entity.type
_entity.pdbx_description
1 polymer ?
#
loop_
_entity_poly.entity_id
_entity_poly.type
_entity_poly.pdbx_seq_one_letter_code
_entity_poly.pdbx_strand_id
1 'polypeptide(L)'
;MAGFMMGIISTATVVTSSDGRTKAKKVQPGNREWATVIQGINSQGWAIPPFIIVAGKNHLTSWYENSRFPPNWVIAVTDNGWTTNEKGMDWIRHFEKHTKPRTVGGYCLFIVDGHESHHSDEFEEYCKENNIITLCMLAHSSHILQPLDVGCFGPLKRAYGQQIENMMQAHITHITKDDFFPTFHAAFFIAMTENNIRGGFRGTGLFPFDPDSVVSMLDLRFRTPTPQNSRPSTAQPWVSQTPNNQNEALSQTAFIKNRIAHHQNSSPTSIYNAVDQFAKGASHMMYQLALLKAENEMLQQGMEQLSKRRRAKKTRLQQGGSLTQHEAQELQDERDLAQQVKQETQAGSGRKPRKETRARRCGNCGGTKHNARTCQMVIEVSEDEYST
;
A
#
# COMPACT_ATOMS: atom_id res chain seq x y z
N MET A 1 13.89 -14.03 -4.37
CA MET A 1 12.79 -13.08 -4.75
C MET A 1 11.66 -13.13 -3.71
N ALA A 2 10.79 -12.11 -3.59
CA ALA A 2 9.60 -12.18 -2.70
C ALA A 2 8.31 -11.67 -3.35
N GLY A 3 7.25 -12.47 -3.26
CA GLY A 3 5.89 -12.06 -3.63
C GLY A 3 5.14 -11.40 -2.47
N PHE A 4 4.41 -10.33 -2.77
CA PHE A 4 3.52 -9.61 -1.88
C PHE A 4 2.11 -9.62 -2.46
N MET A 5 1.15 -10.12 -1.69
CA MET A 5 -0.26 -9.93 -2.05
C MET A 5 -0.73 -8.60 -1.49
N MET A 6 -1.19 -7.70 -2.36
CA MET A 6 -1.41 -6.30 -1.99
C MET A 6 -2.40 -6.13 -0.83
N GLY A 7 -3.44 -6.97 -0.74
CA GLY A 7 -4.48 -6.88 0.30
C GLY A 7 -4.35 -7.82 1.51
N ILE A 8 -3.22 -8.52 1.70
CA ILE A 8 -3.08 -9.49 2.82
C ILE A 8 -2.27 -8.93 3.98
N ILE A 9 -2.89 -8.89 5.16
CA ILE A 9 -2.21 -8.75 6.45
C ILE A 9 -1.47 -10.07 6.76
N SER A 10 -0.18 -10.00 7.11
CA SER A 10 0.56 -11.17 7.61
C SER A 10 -0.09 -11.72 8.89
N THR A 11 0.23 -12.95 9.31
CA THR A 11 -0.39 -13.52 10.51
C THR A 11 -0.04 -12.72 11.77
N ALA A 12 -0.99 -11.93 12.27
CA ALA A 12 -0.88 -11.20 13.53
C ALA A 12 -1.37 -12.06 14.70
N THR A 13 -0.71 -11.95 15.85
CA THR A 13 -1.18 -12.52 17.11
C THR A 13 -2.20 -11.55 17.70
N VAL A 14 -3.47 -11.93 17.72
CA VAL A 14 -4.55 -11.15 18.35
C VAL A 14 -4.77 -11.70 19.76
N VAL A 15 -4.73 -10.85 20.78
CA VAL A 15 -5.14 -11.21 22.14
C VAL A 15 -6.64 -10.93 22.25
N THR A 16 -7.46 -11.97 22.22
CA THR A 16 -8.90 -11.90 22.47
C THR A 16 -9.23 -12.34 23.89
N SER A 17 -10.27 -11.78 24.50
CA SER A 17 -10.73 -12.11 25.86
C SER A 17 -11.49 -13.44 25.98
N SER A 18 -11.26 -14.37 25.04
CA SER A 18 -11.83 -15.72 25.07
C SER A 18 -10.69 -16.72 24.85
N ASP A 19 -10.72 -17.83 25.59
CA ASP A 19 -9.71 -18.90 25.63
C ASP A 19 -9.58 -19.71 24.32
N GLY A 20 -9.57 -19.03 23.17
CA GLY A 20 -9.23 -19.59 21.87
C GLY A 20 -7.80 -19.23 21.52
N ARG A 21 -6.87 -20.19 21.60
CA ARG A 21 -5.53 -20.11 20.97
C ARG A 21 -5.63 -20.26 19.45
N THR A 22 -6.51 -19.49 18.81
CA THR A 22 -6.65 -19.45 17.36
C THR A 22 -6.19 -18.08 16.86
N LYS A 23 -5.20 -18.07 15.97
CA LYS A 23 -4.81 -16.86 15.22
C LYS A 23 -6.02 -16.39 14.41
N ALA A 24 -6.82 -15.50 14.97
CA ALA A 24 -7.99 -14.94 14.30
C ALA A 24 -7.52 -14.14 13.08
N LYS A 25 -7.96 -14.55 11.88
CA LYS A 25 -7.74 -13.78 10.65
C LYS A 25 -8.80 -12.67 10.60
N LYS A 26 -8.37 -11.39 10.67
CA LYS A 26 -9.27 -10.27 10.34
C LYS A 26 -9.81 -10.45 8.91
N VAL A 27 -11.09 -10.14 8.71
CA VAL A 27 -11.82 -10.28 7.43
C VAL A 27 -11.03 -9.60 6.31
N GLN A 28 -10.70 -10.38 5.28
CA GLN A 28 -9.80 -9.97 4.20
C GLN A 28 -10.58 -9.34 3.04
N PRO A 29 -10.20 -8.14 2.59
CA PRO A 29 -10.89 -7.48 1.50
C PRO A 29 -10.28 -7.80 0.11
N GLY A 30 -11.15 -8.32 -0.78
CA GLY A 30 -11.20 -8.12 -2.23
C GLY A 30 -9.97 -8.34 -3.12
N ASN A 31 -8.91 -7.53 -3.00
CA ASN A 31 -7.85 -7.48 -4.00
C ASN A 31 -6.72 -8.47 -3.69
N ARG A 32 -6.61 -9.50 -4.53
CA ARG A 32 -5.58 -10.57 -4.46
C ARG A 32 -4.47 -10.38 -5.50
N GLU A 33 -4.32 -9.16 -6.03
CA GLU A 33 -3.24 -8.86 -6.95
C GLU A 33 -1.87 -9.03 -6.28
N TRP A 34 -0.95 -9.64 -7.02
CA TRP A 34 0.42 -9.90 -6.58
C TRP A 34 1.37 -8.82 -7.13
N ALA A 35 2.30 -8.40 -6.28
CA ALA A 35 3.50 -7.68 -6.66
C ALA A 35 4.71 -8.57 -6.36
N THR A 36 5.66 -8.61 -7.28
CA THR A 36 6.92 -9.35 -7.12
C THR A 36 8.04 -8.36 -6.85
N VAL A 37 8.83 -8.60 -5.81
CA VAL A 37 9.99 -7.77 -5.48
C VAL A 37 11.25 -8.60 -5.67
N ILE A 38 12.14 -8.10 -6.51
CA ILE A 38 13.50 -8.61 -6.64
C ILE A 38 14.43 -7.65 -5.90
N GLN A 39 15.20 -8.20 -4.97
CA GLN A 39 16.05 -7.45 -4.05
C GLN A 39 17.45 -8.05 -4.03
N GLY A 40 18.47 -7.19 -3.99
CA GLY A 40 19.86 -7.58 -3.75
C GLY A 40 20.39 -6.98 -2.45
N ILE A 41 21.18 -7.75 -1.71
CA ILE A 41 21.86 -7.31 -0.48
C ILE A 41 23.29 -7.82 -0.46
N ASN A 42 24.17 -7.20 0.32
CA ASN A 42 25.54 -7.65 0.52
C ASN A 42 25.87 -7.92 2.00
N SER A 43 26.99 -8.63 2.23
CA SER A 43 27.46 -9.02 3.55
C SER A 43 27.82 -7.84 4.46
N GLN A 44 28.07 -6.67 3.88
CA GLN A 44 28.35 -5.43 4.63
C GLN A 44 27.09 -4.78 5.18
N GLY A 45 25.89 -5.29 4.89
CA GLY A 45 24.64 -4.76 5.40
C GLY A 45 23.94 -3.77 4.47
N TRP A 46 24.31 -3.73 3.19
CA TRP A 46 23.71 -2.83 2.21
C TRP A 46 22.66 -3.54 1.37
N ALA A 47 21.61 -2.79 1.00
CA ALA A 47 20.61 -3.19 0.01
C ALA A 47 20.72 -2.31 -1.24
N ILE A 48 20.66 -2.91 -2.43
CA ILE A 48 20.47 -2.14 -3.67
C ILE A 48 19.02 -1.62 -3.74
N PRO A 49 18.70 -0.64 -4.59
CA PRO A 49 17.32 -0.24 -4.80
C PRO A 49 16.46 -1.43 -5.25
N PRO A 50 15.25 -1.61 -4.70
CA PRO A 50 14.36 -2.70 -5.07
C PRO A 50 13.89 -2.57 -6.51
N PHE A 51 13.67 -3.73 -7.13
CA PHE A 51 13.06 -3.86 -8.44
C PHE A 51 11.68 -4.49 -8.27
N ILE A 52 10.64 -3.70 -8.51
CA ILE A 52 9.26 -4.05 -8.18
C ILE A 52 8.49 -4.33 -9.46
N ILE A 53 7.97 -5.54 -9.62
CA ILE A 53 7.17 -5.98 -10.76
C ILE A 53 5.71 -6.03 -10.33
N VAL A 54 4.82 -5.37 -11.07
CA VAL A 54 3.37 -5.40 -10.84
C VAL A 54 2.63 -5.83 -12.10
N ALA A 55 1.47 -6.46 -11.93
CA ALA A 55 0.66 -6.85 -13.08
C ALA A 55 0.05 -5.61 -13.78
N GLY A 56 0.25 -5.49 -15.08
CA GLY A 56 -0.26 -4.35 -15.84
C GLY A 56 0.37 -4.21 -17.22
N LYS A 57 -0.23 -3.33 -18.04
CA LYS A 57 0.27 -3.00 -19.39
C LYS A 57 0.86 -1.61 -19.49
N ASN A 58 0.53 -0.71 -18.57
CA ASN A 58 0.93 0.68 -18.61
C ASN A 58 1.40 1.13 -17.23
N HIS A 59 2.43 1.96 -17.24
CA HIS A 59 2.84 2.80 -16.13
C HIS A 59 1.87 3.96 -16.00
N LEU A 60 1.39 4.21 -14.78
CA LEU A 60 0.53 5.36 -14.47
C LEU A 60 1.35 6.43 -13.75
N THR A 61 1.14 7.70 -14.12
CA THR A 61 1.78 8.86 -13.46
C THR A 61 1.60 8.82 -11.94
N SER A 62 0.39 8.44 -11.49
CA SER A 62 0.05 8.39 -10.06
C SER A 62 0.89 7.38 -9.25
N TRP A 63 1.47 6.36 -9.88
CA TRP A 63 2.34 5.41 -9.19
C TRP A 63 3.65 6.06 -8.75
N TYR A 64 4.14 7.04 -9.49
CA TYR A 64 5.41 7.72 -9.25
C TYR A 64 5.21 8.97 -8.38
N GLU A 65 4.15 9.73 -8.60
CA GLU A 65 3.83 10.91 -7.78
C GLU A 65 3.52 10.53 -6.32
N ASN A 66 2.80 9.42 -6.11
CA ASN A 66 2.33 9.04 -4.79
C ASN A 66 3.28 8.12 -4.02
N SER A 67 4.18 7.40 -4.69
CA SER A 67 5.06 6.40 -4.04
C SER A 67 6.12 7.03 -3.14
N ARG A 68 6.55 8.27 -3.45
CA ARG A 68 7.71 8.93 -2.84
C ARG A 68 8.98 8.08 -2.89
N PHE A 69 9.11 7.23 -3.91
CA PHE A 69 10.27 6.38 -4.05
C PHE A 69 11.55 7.20 -4.27
N PRO A 70 12.71 6.70 -3.81
CA PRO A 70 13.99 7.23 -4.24
C PRO A 70 14.15 7.15 -5.77
N PRO A 71 14.90 8.08 -6.40
CA PRO A 71 15.00 8.19 -7.86
C PRO A 71 15.43 6.91 -8.59
N ASN A 72 16.17 6.04 -7.90
CA ASN A 72 16.77 4.82 -8.45
C ASN A 72 15.95 3.54 -8.23
N TRP A 73 14.78 3.63 -7.62
CA TRP A 73 13.87 2.48 -7.50
C TRP A 73 13.20 2.21 -8.85
N VAL A 74 12.99 0.93 -9.16
CA VAL A 74 12.42 0.52 -10.44
C VAL A 74 11.03 -0.08 -10.24
N ILE A 75 10.08 0.39 -11.06
CA ILE A 75 8.80 -0.27 -11.25
C ILE A 75 8.80 -0.88 -12.64
N ALA A 76 8.43 -2.15 -12.73
CA ALA A 76 8.27 -2.87 -13.98
C ALA A 76 6.85 -3.42 -14.07
N VAL A 77 6.35 -3.54 -15.30
CA VAL A 77 5.02 -4.10 -15.56
C VAL A 77 5.13 -5.36 -16.41
N THR A 78 4.39 -6.39 -16.03
CA THR A 78 4.19 -7.63 -16.82
C THR A 78 2.72 -7.98 -16.81
N ASP A 79 2.24 -8.81 -17.74
CA ASP A 79 0.80 -9.11 -17.83
C ASP A 79 0.25 -9.78 -16.56
N ASN A 80 1.09 -10.52 -15.83
CA ASN A 80 0.71 -11.34 -14.68
C ASN A 80 1.43 -10.95 -13.37
N GLY A 81 2.33 -9.96 -13.40
CA GLY A 81 3.11 -9.52 -12.23
C GLY A 81 4.25 -10.45 -11.84
N TRP A 82 4.53 -11.48 -12.66
CA TRP A 82 5.65 -12.40 -12.49
C TRP A 82 6.86 -11.95 -13.30
N THR A 83 8.01 -12.50 -12.94
CA THR A 83 9.28 -12.29 -13.64
C THR A 83 9.31 -13.05 -14.95
N THR A 84 9.89 -12.44 -15.98
CA THR A 84 10.18 -13.05 -17.28
C THR A 84 11.67 -12.95 -17.56
N ASN A 85 12.20 -13.66 -18.56
CA ASN A 85 13.62 -13.56 -18.93
C ASN A 85 14.04 -12.12 -19.26
N GLU A 86 13.19 -11.38 -19.97
CA GLU A 86 13.39 -9.94 -20.24
C GLU A 86 13.54 -9.13 -18.95
N LYS A 87 12.67 -9.38 -17.95
CA LYS A 87 12.77 -8.69 -16.66
C LYS A 87 13.95 -9.17 -15.82
N GLY A 88 14.38 -10.42 -16.00
CA GLY A 88 15.65 -10.93 -15.47
C GLY A 88 16.84 -10.14 -16.02
N MET A 89 16.85 -9.87 -17.33
CA MET A 89 17.88 -9.05 -17.98
C MET A 89 17.86 -7.59 -17.49
N ASP A 90 16.68 -6.98 -17.38
CA ASP A 90 16.56 -5.63 -16.80
C ASP A 90 17.09 -5.59 -15.37
N TRP A 91 16.80 -6.64 -14.59
CA TRP A 91 17.22 -6.73 -13.20
C TRP A 91 18.74 -6.91 -13.05
N ILE A 92 19.42 -7.74 -13.86
CA ILE A 92 20.88 -7.92 -13.73
C ILE A 92 21.65 -6.65 -14.16
N ARG A 93 21.15 -5.92 -15.16
CA ARG A 93 21.68 -4.60 -15.53
C ARG A 93 21.51 -3.60 -14.37
N HIS A 94 20.35 -3.62 -13.73
CA HIS A 94 20.09 -2.82 -12.52
C HIS A 94 20.99 -3.22 -11.34
N PHE A 95 21.21 -4.52 -11.13
CA PHE A 95 22.11 -5.06 -10.11
C PHE A 95 23.53 -4.52 -10.34
N GLU A 96 24.10 -4.75 -11.52
CA GLU A 96 25.47 -4.32 -11.87
C GLU A 96 25.64 -2.80 -11.74
N LYS A 97 24.67 -2.01 -12.22
CA LYS A 97 24.67 -0.54 -12.06
C LYS A 97 24.84 -0.10 -10.61
N HIS A 98 24.25 -0.82 -9.65
CA HIS A 98 24.25 -0.46 -8.23
C HIS A 98 25.33 -1.14 -7.41
N THR A 99 25.90 -2.26 -7.88
CA THR A 99 26.98 -2.98 -7.19
C THR A 99 28.36 -2.55 -7.69
N LYS A 100 28.55 -2.31 -8.99
CA LYS A 100 29.85 -1.98 -9.60
C LYS A 100 30.62 -0.86 -8.89
N PRO A 101 30.02 0.27 -8.50
CA PRO A 101 30.74 1.34 -7.79
C PRO A 101 31.25 0.95 -6.39
N ARG A 102 30.75 -0.18 -5.85
CA ARG A 102 31.00 -0.67 -4.49
C ARG A 102 31.76 -1.99 -4.48
N THR A 103 31.89 -2.65 -5.64
CA THR A 103 32.66 -3.87 -5.78
C THR A 103 34.13 -3.55 -5.53
N VAL A 104 34.72 -4.26 -4.58
CA VAL A 104 36.16 -4.20 -4.31
C VAL A 104 36.82 -5.36 -5.04
N GLY A 105 37.77 -5.06 -5.92
CA GLY A 105 38.44 -6.04 -6.77
C GLY A 105 37.75 -6.23 -8.13
N GLY A 106 38.12 -7.30 -8.82
CA GLY A 106 37.67 -7.55 -10.20
C GLY A 106 36.38 -8.36 -10.33
N TYR A 107 35.93 -9.05 -9.29
CA TYR A 107 34.82 -10.01 -9.36
C TYR A 107 33.73 -9.75 -8.31
N CYS A 108 32.48 -9.98 -8.70
CA CYS A 108 31.32 -9.97 -7.81
C CYS A 108 30.73 -11.39 -7.72
N LEU A 109 30.60 -11.95 -6.51
CA LEU A 109 29.87 -13.20 -6.31
C LEU A 109 28.37 -12.92 -6.16
N PHE A 110 27.57 -13.45 -7.07
CA PHE A 110 26.12 -13.31 -7.07
C PHE A 110 25.45 -14.65 -6.75
N ILE A 111 24.82 -14.73 -5.56
CA ILE A 111 24.16 -15.94 -5.06
C ILE A 111 22.66 -15.86 -5.33
N VAL A 112 22.12 -16.86 -6.04
CA VAL A 112 20.70 -16.92 -6.45
C VAL A 112 20.02 -18.20 -6.02
N ASP A 113 18.70 -18.15 -5.84
CA ASP A 113 17.90 -19.36 -5.78
C ASP A 113 17.93 -20.04 -7.17
N GLY A 114 17.86 -21.37 -7.21
CA GLY A 114 17.88 -22.15 -8.46
C GLY A 114 16.60 -22.01 -9.29
N HIS A 115 15.99 -20.82 -9.34
CA HIS A 115 14.77 -20.59 -10.10
C HIS A 115 15.07 -20.48 -11.60
N GLU A 116 14.27 -21.17 -12.41
CA GLU A 116 14.47 -21.46 -13.84
C GLU A 116 14.66 -20.22 -14.73
N SER A 117 14.22 -19.04 -14.27
CA SER A 117 14.35 -17.75 -14.98
C SER A 117 15.77 -17.17 -15.04
N HIS A 118 16.76 -17.81 -14.42
CA HIS A 118 18.16 -17.35 -14.38
C HIS A 118 19.08 -18.07 -15.38
N HIS A 119 18.53 -18.91 -16.26
CA HIS A 119 19.29 -19.78 -17.17
C HIS A 119 19.16 -19.41 -18.66
N SER A 120 18.89 -18.14 -18.98
CA SER A 120 19.04 -17.69 -20.38
C SER A 120 20.52 -17.46 -20.68
N ASP A 121 20.99 -17.93 -21.84
CA ASP A 121 22.36 -17.74 -22.31
C ASP A 121 22.80 -16.27 -22.24
N GLU A 122 21.91 -15.33 -22.60
CA GLU A 122 22.16 -13.88 -22.55
C GLU A 122 22.46 -13.38 -21.12
N PHE A 123 21.82 -13.96 -20.11
CA PHE A 123 22.02 -13.57 -18.71
C PHE A 123 23.38 -14.05 -18.21
N GLU A 124 23.76 -15.28 -18.55
CA GLU A 124 25.06 -15.84 -18.19
C GLU A 124 26.21 -15.12 -18.92
N GLU A 125 26.02 -14.81 -20.20
CA GLU A 125 26.99 -14.04 -21.00
C GLU A 125 27.20 -12.65 -20.40
N TYR A 126 26.11 -11.93 -20.09
CA TYR A 126 26.19 -10.63 -19.43
C TYR A 126 26.93 -10.70 -18.08
N CYS A 127 26.69 -11.75 -17.29
CA CYS A 127 27.40 -11.96 -16.03
C CYS A 127 28.90 -12.16 -16.26
N LYS A 128 29.28 -12.99 -17.25
CA LYS A 128 30.69 -13.24 -17.60
C LYS A 128 31.39 -11.95 -18.05
N GLU A 129 30.76 -11.18 -18.93
CA GLU A 129 31.30 -9.90 -19.43
C GLU A 129 31.53 -8.86 -18.33
N ASN A 130 30.72 -8.90 -17.26
CA ASN A 130 30.81 -7.96 -16.13
C ASN A 130 31.54 -8.54 -14.91
N ASN A 131 32.24 -9.68 -15.06
CA ASN A 131 32.96 -10.36 -13.98
C ASN A 131 32.05 -10.72 -12.77
N ILE A 132 30.80 -11.07 -13.05
CA ILE A 132 29.83 -11.56 -12.06
C ILE A 132 29.87 -13.09 -12.07
N ILE A 133 30.25 -13.68 -10.95
CA ILE A 133 30.25 -15.12 -10.75
C ILE A 133 28.89 -15.51 -10.17
N THR A 134 28.09 -16.26 -10.93
CA THR A 134 26.79 -16.78 -10.48
C THR A 134 26.97 -18.06 -9.67
N LEU A 135 26.38 -18.11 -8.48
CA LEU A 135 26.30 -19.32 -7.65
C LEU A 135 24.83 -19.63 -7.36
N CYS A 136 24.33 -20.71 -7.95
CA CYS A 136 22.98 -21.19 -7.70
C CYS A 136 22.94 -22.05 -6.43
N MET A 137 22.02 -21.73 -5.52
CA MET A 137 21.74 -22.53 -4.34
C MET A 137 21.08 -23.86 -4.71
N LEU A 138 21.31 -24.89 -3.90
CA LEU A 138 20.63 -26.17 -4.02
C LEU A 138 19.11 -26.01 -3.91
N ALA A 139 18.35 -26.85 -4.61
CA ALA A 139 16.90 -26.84 -4.54
C ALA A 139 16.41 -26.95 -3.08
N HIS A 140 15.35 -26.21 -2.76
CA HIS A 140 14.71 -26.18 -1.43
C HIS A 140 15.60 -25.69 -0.27
N SER A 141 16.77 -25.11 -0.53
CA SER A 141 17.68 -24.62 0.51
C SER A 141 17.53 -23.12 0.84
N SER A 142 16.66 -22.37 0.17
CA SER A 142 16.55 -20.91 0.35
C SER A 142 16.24 -20.50 1.79
N HIS A 143 15.37 -21.22 2.49
CA HIS A 143 15.04 -20.97 3.89
C HIS A 143 16.22 -21.16 4.87
N ILE A 144 17.34 -21.72 4.41
CA ILE A 144 18.56 -22.00 5.17
C ILE A 144 19.71 -21.11 4.69
N LEU A 145 19.91 -21.02 3.37
CA LEU A 145 21.08 -20.41 2.76
C LEU A 145 20.85 -19.02 2.17
N GLN A 146 19.60 -18.58 2.01
CA GLN A 146 19.29 -17.27 1.41
C GLN A 146 19.18 -16.17 2.48
N PRO A 147 20.11 -15.20 2.54
CA PRO A 147 20.12 -14.20 3.61
C PRO A 147 18.85 -13.33 3.63
N LEU A 148 18.27 -13.10 2.45
CA LEU A 148 17.01 -12.38 2.32
C LEU A 148 15.86 -13.12 2.99
N ASP A 149 15.78 -14.45 2.87
CA ASP A 149 14.69 -15.24 3.47
C ASP A 149 14.88 -15.36 4.98
N VAL A 150 16.11 -15.60 5.42
CA VAL A 150 16.46 -15.78 6.83
C VAL A 150 16.33 -14.47 7.63
N GLY A 151 16.79 -13.34 7.07
CA GLY A 151 16.93 -12.09 7.83
C GLY A 151 15.99 -10.95 7.45
N CYS A 152 15.51 -10.87 6.20
CA CYS A 152 14.94 -9.61 5.67
C CYS A 152 13.46 -9.71 5.28
N PHE A 153 13.06 -10.73 4.52
CA PHE A 153 11.72 -10.83 3.96
C PHE A 153 10.65 -11.14 5.02
N GLY A 154 10.99 -11.87 6.08
CA GLY A 154 10.10 -12.06 7.23
C GLY A 154 9.72 -10.72 7.89
N PRO A 155 10.70 -9.93 8.36
CA PRO A 155 10.47 -8.57 8.86
C PRO A 155 9.75 -7.66 7.86
N LEU A 156 10.10 -7.70 6.58
CA LEU A 156 9.47 -6.88 5.54
C LEU A 156 7.99 -7.19 5.36
N LYS A 157 7.63 -8.48 5.27
CA LYS A 157 6.22 -8.92 5.18
C LYS A 157 5.43 -8.54 6.43
N ARG A 158 6.05 -8.58 7.61
CA ARG A 158 5.43 -8.14 8.87
C ARG A 158 5.18 -6.63 8.87
N ALA A 159 6.18 -5.84 8.53
CA ALA A 159 6.07 -4.37 8.47
C ALA A 159 5.01 -3.94 7.45
N TYR A 160 5.01 -4.55 6.26
CA TYR A 160 3.98 -4.33 5.24
C TYR A 160 2.59 -4.72 5.77
N GLY A 161 2.46 -5.90 6.38
CA GLY A 161 1.20 -6.35 6.97
C GLY A 161 0.63 -5.39 8.01
N GLN A 162 1.49 -4.79 8.85
CA GLN A 162 1.08 -3.80 9.84
C GLN A 162 0.51 -2.53 9.19
N GLN A 163 1.12 -2.06 8.09
CA GLN A 163 0.61 -0.90 7.36
C GLN A 163 -0.77 -1.18 6.74
N ILE A 164 -0.96 -2.37 6.17
CA ILE A 164 -2.27 -2.79 5.64
C ILE A 164 -3.30 -2.91 6.76
N GLU A 165 -2.92 -3.41 7.94
CA GLU A 165 -3.81 -3.44 9.09
C GLU A 165 -4.26 -2.04 9.51
N ASN A 166 -3.36 -1.05 9.52
CA ASN A 166 -3.70 0.34 9.83
C ASN A 166 -4.68 0.93 8.80
N MET A 167 -4.47 0.64 7.51
CA MET A 167 -5.42 1.05 6.45
C MET A 167 -6.80 0.41 6.63
N MET A 168 -6.84 -0.86 7.03
CA MET A 168 -8.09 -1.57 7.28
C MET A 168 -8.83 -1.03 8.50
N GLN A 169 -8.13 -0.63 9.56
CA GLN A 169 -8.74 0.07 10.70
C GLN A 169 -9.34 1.42 10.26
N ALA A 170 -8.73 2.10 9.30
CA ALA A 170 -9.29 3.29 8.65
C ALA A 170 -10.39 2.99 7.59
N HIS A 171 -10.93 1.77 7.57
CA HIS A 171 -11.99 1.32 6.65
C HIS A 171 -11.61 1.35 5.16
N ILE A 172 -10.31 1.42 4.85
CA ILE A 172 -9.79 1.23 3.49
C ILE A 172 -9.62 -0.26 3.26
N THR A 173 -10.61 -0.85 2.58
CA THR A 173 -10.64 -2.29 2.32
C THR A 173 -9.99 -2.65 0.99
N HIS A 174 -10.15 -1.84 -0.05
CA HIS A 174 -9.58 -2.17 -1.36
C HIS A 174 -8.21 -1.53 -1.57
N ILE A 175 -7.14 -2.31 -1.43
CA ILE A 175 -5.75 -1.87 -1.66
C ILE A 175 -5.46 -1.87 -3.17
N THR A 176 -5.10 -0.71 -3.70
CA THR A 176 -4.69 -0.52 -5.11
C THR A 176 -3.16 -0.48 -5.26
N LYS A 177 -2.64 -0.43 -6.49
CA LYS A 177 -1.20 -0.18 -6.71
C LYS A 177 -0.73 1.15 -6.15
N ASP A 178 -1.57 2.19 -6.25
CA ASP A 178 -1.35 3.50 -5.66
C ASP A 178 -1.27 3.47 -4.13
N ASP A 179 -1.85 2.45 -3.47
CA ASP A 179 -1.68 2.17 -2.05
C ASP A 179 -0.45 1.32 -1.76
N PHE A 180 -0.23 0.30 -2.59
CA PHE A 180 0.85 -0.65 -2.44
C PHE A 180 2.21 0.04 -2.41
N PHE A 181 2.51 0.91 -3.38
CA PHE A 181 3.84 1.53 -3.49
C PHE A 181 4.25 2.35 -2.26
N PRO A 182 3.47 3.34 -1.78
CA PRO A 182 3.84 4.08 -0.56
C PRO A 182 3.84 3.20 0.70
N THR A 183 2.99 2.18 0.76
CA THR A 183 2.98 1.23 1.87
C THR A 183 4.24 0.36 1.89
N PHE A 184 4.63 -0.15 0.72
CA PHE A 184 5.84 -0.92 0.52
C PHE A 184 7.08 -0.07 0.79
N HIS A 185 7.10 1.18 0.35
CA HIS A 185 8.17 2.14 0.66
C HIS A 185 8.43 2.23 2.17
N ALA A 186 7.37 2.47 2.96
CA ALA A 186 7.48 2.56 4.42
C ALA A 186 7.97 1.24 5.03
N ALA A 187 7.41 0.11 4.60
CA ALA A 187 7.81 -1.21 5.09
C ALA A 187 9.26 -1.57 4.76
N PHE A 188 9.75 -1.15 3.58
CA PHE A 188 11.10 -1.41 3.12
C PHE A 188 12.14 -0.84 4.07
N PHE A 189 12.04 0.43 4.44
CA PHE A 189 12.99 1.08 5.33
C PHE A 189 12.92 0.57 6.79
N ILE A 190 11.78 0.03 7.21
CA ILE A 190 11.65 -0.64 8.51
C ILE A 190 12.42 -1.97 8.53
N ALA A 191 12.42 -2.71 7.42
CA ALA A 191 12.90 -4.09 7.40
C ALA A 191 14.29 -4.27 6.78
N MET A 192 14.66 -3.50 5.76
CA MET A 192 15.94 -3.60 5.06
C MET A 192 17.02 -2.79 5.78
N THR A 193 17.23 -3.11 7.06
CA THR A 193 18.24 -2.46 7.91
C THR A 193 19.57 -3.20 7.84
N GLU A 194 20.66 -2.49 8.10
CA GLU A 194 22.01 -3.05 8.17
C GLU A 194 22.08 -4.27 9.12
N ASN A 195 21.40 -4.17 10.27
CA ASN A 195 21.32 -5.23 11.27
C ASN A 195 20.59 -6.47 10.75
N ASN A 196 19.45 -6.31 10.09
CA ASN A 196 18.70 -7.44 9.54
C ASN A 196 19.47 -8.11 8.40
N ILE A 197 20.14 -7.33 7.56
CA ILE A 197 20.93 -7.84 6.44
C ILE A 197 22.13 -8.64 6.97
N ARG A 198 22.95 -8.05 7.85
CA ARG A 198 24.09 -8.75 8.46
C ARG A 198 23.65 -9.96 9.28
N GLY A 199 22.52 -9.84 9.99
CA GLY A 199 21.90 -10.94 10.72
C GLY A 199 21.50 -12.09 9.78
N GLY A 200 20.93 -11.78 8.61
CA GLY A 200 20.64 -12.76 7.56
C GLY A 200 21.90 -13.49 7.09
N PHE A 201 22.97 -12.76 6.75
CA PHE A 201 24.23 -13.37 6.30
C PHE A 201 24.91 -14.24 7.37
N ARG A 202 24.82 -13.82 8.64
CA ARG A 202 25.31 -14.62 9.77
C ARG A 202 24.47 -15.87 9.97
N GLY A 203 23.14 -15.76 9.86
CA GLY A 203 22.21 -16.87 10.01
C GLY A 203 22.35 -17.95 8.93
N THR A 204 22.79 -17.56 7.73
CA THR A 204 23.05 -18.50 6.63
C THR A 204 24.49 -19.06 6.63
N GLY A 205 25.34 -18.67 7.59
CA GLY A 205 26.75 -19.07 7.63
C GLY A 205 27.58 -18.61 6.43
N LEU A 206 27.09 -17.65 5.62
CA LEU A 206 27.80 -17.14 4.44
C LEU A 206 28.79 -16.05 4.81
N PHE A 207 28.47 -15.23 5.82
CA PHE A 207 29.36 -14.18 6.30
C PHE A 207 29.14 -13.83 7.79
N PRO A 208 30.15 -14.06 8.66
CA PRO A 208 31.38 -14.82 8.40
C PRO A 208 31.10 -16.25 7.89
N PHE A 209 32.03 -16.81 7.12
CA PHE A 209 31.86 -18.15 6.58
C PHE A 209 31.94 -19.19 7.70
N ASP A 210 30.81 -19.85 7.96
CA ASP A 210 30.62 -20.84 9.04
C ASP A 210 29.66 -21.94 8.59
N PRO A 211 30.14 -22.93 7.81
CA PRO A 211 29.30 -24.02 7.32
C PRO A 211 28.80 -24.94 8.45
N ASP A 212 29.55 -25.08 9.54
CA ASP A 212 29.21 -25.98 10.64
C ASP A 212 27.93 -25.54 11.37
N SER A 213 27.74 -24.23 11.52
CA SER A 213 26.50 -23.66 12.08
C SER A 213 25.25 -24.05 11.27
N VAL A 214 25.39 -24.12 9.95
CA VAL A 214 24.31 -24.47 9.02
C VAL A 214 24.06 -25.96 9.00
N VAL A 215 25.11 -26.77 8.93
CA VAL A 215 25.01 -28.23 8.94
C VAL A 215 24.36 -28.71 10.24
N SER A 216 24.70 -28.09 11.37
CA SER A 216 24.11 -28.41 12.67
C SER A 216 22.60 -28.13 12.75
N MET A 217 22.05 -27.21 11.94
CA MET A 217 20.61 -26.95 11.88
C MET A 217 19.83 -28.05 11.15
N LEU A 218 20.49 -28.84 10.31
CA LEU A 218 19.87 -29.96 9.60
C LEU A 218 19.64 -31.17 10.53
N ASP A 219 20.39 -31.25 11.64
CA ASP A 219 20.22 -32.26 12.70
C ASP A 219 19.04 -31.92 13.63
N LEU A 220 17.82 -31.99 13.09
CA LEU A 220 16.58 -31.67 13.80
C LEU A 220 16.32 -32.63 14.98
N ARG A 221 16.63 -32.18 16.20
CA ARG A 221 16.07 -32.77 17.43
C ARG A 221 14.70 -32.15 17.72
N PHE A 222 13.62 -32.87 17.42
CA PHE A 222 12.27 -32.47 17.80
C PHE A 222 12.17 -32.30 19.32
N ARG A 223 12.02 -31.06 19.81
CA ARG A 223 11.60 -30.80 21.19
C ARG A 223 10.09 -30.57 21.22
N THR A 224 9.37 -31.50 21.82
CA THR A 224 7.94 -31.36 22.14
C THR A 224 7.77 -30.31 23.25
N PRO A 225 6.99 -29.24 23.06
CA PRO A 225 6.70 -28.29 24.12
C PRO A 225 5.91 -28.97 25.26
N THR A 226 6.38 -28.84 26.49
CA THR A 226 5.66 -29.31 27.69
C THR A 226 4.35 -28.51 27.86
N PRO A 227 3.19 -29.14 28.10
CA PRO A 227 1.94 -28.41 28.34
C PRO A 227 2.03 -27.54 29.60
N GLN A 228 1.65 -26.27 29.50
CA GLN A 228 1.44 -25.42 30.68
C GLN A 228 0.15 -25.85 31.40
N ASN A 229 0.27 -26.23 32.66
CA ASN A 229 -0.85 -26.43 33.58
C ASN A 229 -1.63 -25.11 33.78
N SER A 230 -2.86 -25.06 33.31
CA SER A 230 -3.84 -24.04 33.67
C SER A 230 -4.54 -24.43 34.98
N ARG A 231 -4.35 -23.62 36.04
CA ARG A 231 -5.19 -23.69 37.26
C ARG A 231 -6.56 -23.04 36.99
N PRO A 232 -7.66 -23.54 37.58
CA PRO A 232 -8.94 -22.85 37.52
C PRO A 232 -8.99 -21.70 38.55
N SER A 233 -9.34 -20.51 38.08
CA SER A 233 -9.61 -19.36 38.96
C SER A 233 -11.03 -19.46 39.52
N THR A 234 -11.13 -19.27 40.83
CA THR A 234 -12.34 -19.21 41.65
C THR A 234 -13.34 -18.14 41.16
N ALA A 235 -14.63 -18.45 41.27
CA ALA A 235 -15.73 -17.54 41.00
C ALA A 235 -15.69 -16.32 41.94
N GLN A 236 -15.88 -15.12 41.38
CA GLN A 236 -16.08 -13.90 42.18
C GLN A 236 -17.58 -13.65 42.46
N PRO A 237 -17.92 -13.10 43.64
CA PRO A 237 -19.24 -12.54 43.91
C PRO A 237 -19.44 -11.19 43.16
N TRP A 238 -20.63 -10.98 42.59
CA TRP A 238 -21.16 -9.70 42.08
C TRP A 238 -21.28 -8.67 43.26
N VAL A 239 -21.18 -7.32 43.21
CA VAL A 239 -21.59 -6.26 42.25
C VAL A 239 -20.92 -4.91 42.60
N SER A 240 -20.71 -4.04 41.60
CA SER A 240 -21.19 -2.63 41.60
C SER A 240 -21.25 -2.14 40.14
N GLN A 241 -22.25 -1.35 39.75
CA GLN A 241 -22.50 -0.99 38.34
C GLN A 241 -22.12 0.47 38.02
N THR A 242 -21.24 0.60 37.04
CA THR A 242 -20.80 1.86 36.40
C THR A 242 -21.93 2.44 35.54
N PRO A 243 -22.17 3.76 35.56
CA PRO A 243 -23.06 4.40 34.58
C PRO A 243 -22.53 4.18 33.16
N ASN A 244 -23.37 3.60 32.30
CA ASN A 244 -23.04 3.37 30.90
C ASN A 244 -23.75 4.34 29.95
N ASN A 245 -24.65 5.18 30.47
CA ASN A 245 -25.36 6.19 29.69
C ASN A 245 -25.61 7.47 30.50
N GLN A 246 -25.96 8.54 29.77
CA GLN A 246 -26.20 9.86 30.34
C GLN A 246 -27.31 9.86 31.40
N ASN A 247 -28.36 9.07 31.20
CA ASN A 247 -29.50 9.00 32.13
C ASN A 247 -29.09 8.34 33.46
N GLU A 248 -28.25 7.31 33.43
CA GLU A 248 -27.65 6.68 34.60
C GLU A 248 -26.69 7.63 35.33
N ALA A 249 -25.86 8.38 34.59
CA ALA A 249 -24.96 9.37 35.18
C ALA A 249 -25.74 10.50 35.89
N LEU A 250 -26.84 10.97 35.29
CA LEU A 250 -27.75 11.95 35.89
C LEU A 250 -28.47 11.39 37.12
N SER A 251 -28.92 10.13 37.05
CA SER A 251 -29.58 9.44 38.17
C SER A 251 -28.64 9.23 39.34
N GLN A 252 -27.39 8.82 39.09
CA GLN A 252 -26.36 8.70 40.13
C GLN A 252 -25.96 10.06 40.71
N THR A 253 -25.88 11.11 39.88
CA THR A 253 -25.62 12.48 40.36
C THR A 253 -26.74 12.96 41.28
N ALA A 254 -28.00 12.73 40.92
CA ALA A 254 -29.15 13.07 41.75
C ALA A 254 -29.16 12.27 43.07
N PHE A 255 -28.82 10.98 43.01
CA PHE A 255 -28.67 10.12 44.18
C PHE A 255 -27.57 10.61 45.14
N ILE A 256 -26.40 10.98 44.62
CA ILE A 256 -25.29 11.54 45.40
C ILE A 256 -25.71 12.87 46.05
N LYS A 257 -26.35 13.78 45.31
CA LYS A 257 -26.85 15.07 45.82
C LYS A 257 -27.85 14.89 46.96
N ASN A 258 -28.80 13.98 46.83
CA ASN A 258 -29.78 13.68 47.88
C ASN A 258 -29.10 13.07 49.12
N ARG A 259 -28.12 12.16 48.95
CA ARG A 259 -27.36 11.62 50.08
C ARG A 259 -26.56 12.67 50.84
N ILE A 260 -25.94 13.62 50.14
CA ILE A 260 -25.22 14.74 50.75
C ILE A 260 -26.21 15.63 51.53
N ALA A 261 -27.38 15.93 50.96
CA ALA A 261 -28.40 16.76 51.60
C ALA A 261 -29.00 16.15 52.88
N HIS A 262 -29.06 14.82 52.97
CA HIS A 262 -29.64 14.10 54.12
C HIS A 262 -28.61 13.53 55.11
N HIS A 263 -27.31 13.81 54.93
CA HIS A 263 -26.27 13.28 55.80
C HIS A 263 -26.20 14.03 57.14
N GLN A 264 -26.70 13.42 58.22
CA GLN A 264 -26.53 13.92 59.59
C GLN A 264 -25.83 12.87 60.46
N ASN A 265 -24.66 13.23 61.00
CA ASN A 265 -23.88 12.52 62.03
C ASN A 265 -23.53 11.03 61.79
N SER A 266 -23.57 10.54 60.54
CA SER A 266 -23.11 9.20 60.16
C SER A 266 -21.74 9.24 59.47
N SER A 267 -21.13 8.07 59.19
CA SER A 267 -19.83 8.01 58.48
C SER A 267 -19.98 8.39 56.99
N PRO A 268 -19.17 9.32 56.45
CA PRO A 268 -19.23 9.77 55.06
C PRO A 268 -18.69 8.76 54.04
N THR A 269 -18.21 7.59 54.47
CA THR A 269 -17.61 6.57 53.58
C THR A 269 -18.52 6.18 52.40
N SER A 270 -19.85 6.12 52.60
CA SER A 270 -20.77 5.78 51.51
C SER A 270 -20.91 6.89 50.45
N ILE A 271 -20.66 8.14 50.83
CA ILE A 271 -20.66 9.31 49.94
C ILE A 271 -19.35 9.33 49.15
N TYR A 272 -18.21 9.14 49.81
CA TYR A 272 -16.90 9.03 49.13
C TYR A 272 -16.89 7.91 48.10
N ASN A 273 -17.41 6.73 48.46
CA ASN A 273 -17.54 5.62 47.51
C ASN A 273 -18.40 5.99 46.30
N ALA A 274 -19.50 6.74 46.48
CA ALA A 274 -20.34 7.13 45.36
C ALA A 274 -19.68 8.18 44.45
N VAL A 275 -18.93 9.13 45.04
CA VAL A 275 -18.13 10.12 44.30
C VAL A 275 -17.00 9.44 43.51
N ASP A 276 -16.29 8.48 44.10
CA ASP A 276 -15.25 7.70 43.43
C ASP A 276 -15.81 6.90 42.24
N GLN A 277 -17.01 6.34 42.37
CA GLN A 277 -17.65 5.62 41.26
C GLN A 277 -18.07 6.56 40.13
N PHE A 278 -18.59 7.74 40.47
CA PHE A 278 -18.89 8.76 39.48
C PHE A 278 -17.62 9.21 38.75
N ALA A 279 -16.52 9.45 39.48
CA ALA A 279 -15.23 9.83 38.90
C ALA A 279 -14.66 8.74 37.98
N LYS A 280 -14.79 7.46 38.36
CA LYS A 280 -14.40 6.31 37.51
C LYS A 280 -15.25 6.22 36.24
N GLY A 281 -16.57 6.37 36.36
CA GLY A 281 -17.49 6.38 35.21
C GLY A 281 -17.23 7.54 34.25
N ALA A 282 -17.03 8.75 34.79
CA ALA A 282 -16.67 9.93 34.00
C ALA A 282 -15.33 9.73 33.28
N SER A 283 -14.32 9.21 33.98
CA SER A 283 -13.01 8.90 33.36
C SER A 283 -13.15 7.90 32.22
N HIS A 284 -13.95 6.84 32.40
CA HIS A 284 -14.19 5.84 31.35
C HIS A 284 -14.88 6.45 30.12
N MET A 285 -15.93 7.26 30.31
CA MET A 285 -16.59 7.97 29.21
C MET A 285 -15.64 8.94 28.50
N MET A 286 -14.78 9.64 29.24
CA MET A 286 -13.78 10.53 28.65
C MET A 286 -12.76 9.75 27.80
N TYR A 287 -12.29 8.59 28.26
CA TYR A 287 -11.43 7.72 27.46
C TYR A 287 -12.14 7.22 26.20
N GLN A 288 -13.39 6.76 26.31
CA GLN A 288 -14.18 6.34 25.15
C GLN A 288 -14.39 7.50 24.16
N LEU A 289 -14.69 8.70 24.64
CA LEU A 289 -14.83 9.88 23.80
C LEU A 289 -13.52 10.23 23.09
N ALA A 290 -12.38 10.13 23.76
CA ALA A 290 -11.07 10.34 23.15
C ALA A 290 -10.78 9.31 22.05
N LEU A 291 -11.07 8.02 22.29
CA LEU A 291 -10.93 6.96 21.29
C LEU A 291 -11.86 7.17 20.09
N LEU A 292 -13.14 7.47 20.32
CA LEU A 292 -14.11 7.75 19.26
C LEU A 292 -13.75 9.00 18.45
N LYS A 293 -13.19 10.03 19.11
CA LYS A 293 -12.73 11.23 18.42
C LYS A 293 -11.54 10.92 17.53
N ALA A 294 -10.56 10.16 18.02
CA ALA A 294 -9.43 9.72 17.22
C ALA A 294 -9.86 8.85 16.03
N GLU A 295 -10.81 7.93 16.24
CA GLU A 295 -11.37 7.10 15.17
C GLU A 295 -12.10 7.94 14.11
N ASN A 296 -12.92 8.91 14.52
CA ASN A 296 -13.59 9.84 13.60
C ASN A 296 -12.59 10.66 12.78
N GLU A 297 -11.54 11.19 13.41
CA GLU A 297 -10.49 11.94 12.70
C GLU A 297 -9.78 11.05 11.66
N MET A 298 -9.44 9.81 12.01
CA MET A 298 -8.88 8.83 11.07
C MET A 298 -9.82 8.53 9.90
N LEU A 299 -11.11 8.32 10.19
CA LEU A 299 -12.14 8.05 9.16
C LEU A 299 -12.29 9.22 8.21
N GLN A 300 -12.36 10.45 8.72
CA GLN A 300 -12.46 11.66 7.91
C GLN A 300 -11.26 11.81 6.98
N GLN A 301 -10.04 11.60 7.49
CA GLN A 301 -8.82 11.61 6.68
C GLN A 301 -8.85 10.53 5.59
N GLY A 302 -9.26 9.30 5.93
CA GLY A 302 -9.40 8.20 4.97
C GLY A 302 -10.41 8.49 3.86
N MET A 303 -11.57 9.05 4.21
CA MET A 303 -12.59 9.47 3.24
C MET A 303 -12.11 10.57 2.31
N GLU A 304 -11.35 11.56 2.83
CA GLU A 304 -10.79 12.64 2.02
C GLU A 304 -9.78 12.08 1.00
N GLN A 305 -8.89 11.18 1.44
CA GLN A 305 -7.93 10.50 0.55
C GLN A 305 -8.62 9.70 -0.55
N LEU A 306 -9.64 8.91 -0.20
CA LEU A 306 -10.44 8.15 -1.18
C LEU A 306 -11.15 9.07 -2.17
N SER A 307 -11.69 10.20 -1.71
CA SER A 307 -12.35 11.19 -2.55
C SER A 307 -11.37 11.84 -3.55
N LYS A 308 -10.20 12.29 -3.07
CA LYS A 308 -9.13 12.83 -3.93
C LYS A 308 -8.73 11.84 -5.02
N ARG A 309 -8.56 10.57 -4.66
CA ARG A 309 -8.20 9.50 -5.61
C ARG A 309 -9.26 9.22 -6.65
N ARG A 310 -10.55 9.19 -6.26
CA ARG A 310 -11.66 9.01 -7.22
C ARG A 310 -11.72 10.13 -8.26
N ARG A 311 -11.26 11.34 -7.89
CA ARG A 311 -11.20 12.50 -8.78
C ARG A 311 -9.90 12.59 -9.57
N ALA A 312 -8.84 11.89 -9.17
CA ALA A 312 -7.54 11.93 -9.82
C ALA A 312 -7.60 11.29 -11.22
N LYS A 313 -7.02 11.98 -12.20
CA LYS A 313 -6.96 11.50 -13.59
C LYS A 313 -5.89 10.41 -13.70
N LYS A 314 -6.28 9.23 -14.20
CA LYS A 314 -5.34 8.14 -14.49
C LYS A 314 -4.62 8.40 -15.80
N THR A 315 -3.54 9.18 -15.74
CA THR A 315 -2.72 9.48 -16.91
C THR A 315 -1.71 8.36 -17.13
N ARG A 316 -1.65 7.85 -18.36
CA ARG A 316 -0.66 6.85 -18.78
C ARG A 316 0.66 7.55 -19.05
N LEU A 317 1.75 7.00 -18.53
CA LEU A 317 3.09 7.53 -18.70
C LEU A 317 3.85 6.77 -19.80
N GLN A 318 3.89 5.44 -19.70
CA GLN A 318 4.56 4.55 -20.65
C GLN A 318 3.79 3.23 -20.77
N GLN A 319 3.82 2.60 -21.94
CA GLN A 319 3.33 1.24 -22.12
C GLN A 319 4.47 0.23 -21.93
N GLY A 320 4.27 -0.78 -21.09
CA GLY A 320 5.25 -1.85 -20.86
C GLY A 320 6.55 -1.40 -20.20
N GLY A 321 7.50 -2.33 -20.12
CA GLY A 321 8.88 -2.05 -19.73
C GLY A 321 9.11 -1.83 -18.24
N SER A 322 10.35 -1.47 -17.92
CA SER A 322 10.85 -1.16 -16.59
C SER A 322 11.22 0.32 -16.56
N LEU A 323 10.83 1.03 -15.51
CA LEU A 323 11.02 2.47 -15.41
C LEU A 323 11.46 2.85 -14.00
N THR A 324 12.54 3.62 -13.90
CA THR A 324 12.99 4.19 -12.64
C THR A 324 12.11 5.38 -12.25
N GLN A 325 12.09 5.72 -10.96
CA GLN A 325 11.41 6.93 -10.50
C GLN A 325 11.96 8.20 -11.18
N HIS A 326 13.27 8.24 -11.45
CA HIS A 326 13.90 9.34 -12.18
C HIS A 326 13.41 9.46 -13.63
N GLU A 327 13.49 8.37 -14.41
CA GLU A 327 13.03 8.35 -15.81
C GLU A 327 11.53 8.67 -15.89
N ALA A 328 10.75 8.22 -14.90
CA ALA A 328 9.34 8.55 -14.82
C ALA A 328 9.08 10.05 -14.58
N GLN A 329 9.95 10.73 -13.84
CA GLN A 329 9.87 12.18 -13.64
C GLN A 329 10.26 12.91 -14.93
N GLU A 330 11.35 12.50 -15.59
CA GLU A 330 11.78 13.09 -16.87
C GLU A 330 10.67 12.99 -17.93
N LEU A 331 10.03 11.83 -18.08
CA LEU A 331 8.91 11.64 -19.00
C LEU A 331 7.69 12.53 -18.65
N GLN A 332 7.48 12.84 -17.38
CA GLN A 332 6.42 13.76 -16.96
C GLN A 332 6.78 15.20 -17.31
N ASP A 333 8.00 15.62 -17.00
CA ASP A 333 8.50 16.96 -17.26
C ASP A 333 8.49 17.25 -18.77
N GLU A 334 8.96 16.31 -19.60
CA GLU A 334 8.90 16.42 -21.06
C GLU A 334 7.47 16.58 -21.59
N ARG A 335 6.53 15.80 -21.04
CA ARG A 335 5.13 15.87 -21.43
C ARG A 335 4.50 17.21 -21.03
N ASP A 336 4.81 17.70 -19.84
CA ASP A 336 4.24 18.92 -19.30
C ASP A 336 4.80 20.14 -20.05
N LEU A 337 6.10 20.14 -20.38
CA LEU A 337 6.71 21.10 -21.31
C LEU A 337 6.04 21.08 -22.68
N ALA A 338 5.82 19.89 -23.27
CA ALA A 338 5.15 19.77 -24.56
C ALA A 338 3.70 20.27 -24.52
N GLN A 339 2.99 20.11 -23.40
CA GLN A 339 1.65 20.67 -23.20
C GLN A 339 1.69 22.19 -23.09
N GLN A 340 2.65 22.74 -22.35
CA GLN A 340 2.82 24.18 -22.22
C GLN A 340 3.11 24.82 -23.57
N VAL A 341 4.05 24.28 -24.34
CA VAL A 341 4.37 24.75 -25.70
C VAL A 341 3.14 24.73 -26.61
N LYS A 342 2.30 23.68 -26.53
CA LYS A 342 1.05 23.61 -27.30
C LYS A 342 0.06 24.69 -26.88
N GLN A 343 -0.09 24.95 -25.58
CA GLN A 343 -0.98 26.00 -25.08
C GLN A 343 -0.50 27.40 -25.51
N GLU A 344 0.79 27.67 -25.40
CA GLU A 344 1.40 28.92 -25.84
C GLU A 344 1.29 29.12 -27.35
N THR A 345 1.49 28.06 -28.15
CA THR A 345 1.30 28.11 -29.61
C THR A 345 -0.15 28.41 -29.98
N GLN A 346 -1.12 27.81 -29.27
CA GLN A 346 -2.54 28.07 -29.48
C GLN A 346 -2.95 29.48 -29.05
N ALA A 347 -2.40 29.99 -27.94
CA ALA A 347 -2.64 31.35 -27.45
C ALA A 347 -1.97 32.42 -28.34
N GLY A 348 -0.78 32.14 -28.88
CA GLY A 348 -0.04 32.99 -29.81
C GLY A 348 -0.62 32.98 -31.23
N SER A 349 -1.37 31.93 -31.61
CA SER A 349 -2.20 31.94 -32.80
C SER A 349 -3.44 32.83 -32.56
N GLY A 350 -3.25 34.15 -32.69
CA GLY A 350 -4.33 35.12 -32.58
C GLY A 350 -5.55 34.71 -33.41
N ARG A 351 -6.75 34.93 -32.84
CA ARG A 351 -8.05 34.68 -33.49
C ARG A 351 -8.00 35.06 -34.97
N LYS A 352 -7.92 34.08 -35.87
CA LYS A 352 -8.20 34.32 -37.29
C LYS A 352 -9.60 34.92 -37.37
N PRO A 353 -9.84 35.98 -38.16
CA PRO A 353 -11.17 36.52 -38.34
C PRO A 353 -12.07 35.38 -38.80
N ARG A 354 -13.15 35.13 -38.05
CA ARG A 354 -14.17 34.16 -38.41
C ARG A 354 -14.64 34.51 -39.83
N LYS A 355 -14.33 33.67 -40.83
CA LYS A 355 -14.93 33.80 -42.17
C LYS A 355 -16.43 33.93 -41.97
N GLU A 356 -17.00 35.03 -42.48
CA GLU A 356 -18.42 35.36 -42.35
C GLU A 356 -19.26 34.11 -42.62
N THR A 357 -19.96 33.63 -41.59
CA THR A 357 -20.97 32.59 -41.76
C THR A 357 -22.01 33.12 -42.73
N ARG A 358 -22.30 32.35 -43.80
CA ARG A 358 -23.34 32.60 -44.81
C ARG A 358 -24.53 33.34 -44.18
N ALA A 359 -24.90 34.48 -44.76
CA ALA A 359 -26.04 35.29 -44.33
C ALA A 359 -27.27 34.39 -44.13
N ARG A 360 -27.89 34.48 -42.94
CA ARG A 360 -29.07 33.69 -42.58
C ARG A 360 -30.20 33.99 -43.58
N ARG A 361 -30.75 32.95 -44.19
CA ARG A 361 -31.86 33.04 -45.16
C ARG A 361 -33.18 32.70 -44.47
N CYS A 362 -34.26 33.34 -44.90
CA CYS A 362 -35.63 33.06 -44.49
C CYS A 362 -36.02 31.63 -44.88
N GLY A 363 -36.60 30.87 -43.96
CA GLY A 363 -37.04 29.49 -44.21
C GLY A 363 -38.22 29.38 -45.19
N ASN A 364 -39.06 30.42 -45.30
CA ASN A 364 -40.22 30.41 -46.20
C ASN A 364 -39.90 30.82 -47.64
N CYS A 365 -39.03 31.82 -47.85
CA CYS A 365 -38.77 32.40 -49.18
C CYS A 365 -37.28 32.45 -49.58
N GLY A 366 -36.36 32.05 -48.70
CA GLY A 366 -34.92 32.04 -48.97
C GLY A 366 -34.22 33.42 -48.98
N GLY A 367 -34.94 34.52 -48.73
CA GLY A 367 -34.37 35.88 -48.69
C GLY A 367 -33.48 36.14 -47.47
N THR A 368 -32.44 36.97 -47.61
CA THR A 368 -31.43 37.23 -46.55
C THR A 368 -31.73 38.43 -45.64
N LYS A 369 -32.78 39.21 -45.93
CA LYS A 369 -33.11 40.46 -45.21
C LYS A 369 -34.11 40.30 -44.06
N HIS A 370 -34.77 39.15 -43.95
CA HIS A 370 -35.82 38.89 -42.96
C HIS A 370 -35.83 37.41 -42.57
N ASN A 371 -36.56 37.05 -41.51
CA ASN A 371 -36.70 35.66 -41.08
C ASN A 371 -38.11 35.11 -41.37
N ALA A 372 -38.33 33.81 -41.20
CA ALA A 372 -39.59 33.14 -41.54
C ALA A 372 -40.83 33.73 -40.85
N ARG A 373 -40.67 34.35 -39.67
CA ARG A 373 -41.78 34.93 -38.91
C ARG A 373 -42.26 36.28 -39.43
N THR A 374 -41.40 36.98 -40.18
CA THR A 374 -41.71 38.28 -40.80
C THR A 374 -41.81 38.17 -42.32
N CYS A 375 -41.96 36.93 -42.83
CA CYS A 375 -42.08 36.66 -44.25
C CYS A 375 -43.51 36.95 -44.69
N GLN A 376 -43.68 37.87 -45.63
CA GLN A 376 -45.00 38.28 -46.16
C GLN A 376 -45.55 37.35 -47.25
N MET A 377 -44.86 36.24 -47.55
CA MET A 377 -45.35 35.21 -48.47
C MET A 377 -46.36 34.32 -47.75
N VAL A 378 -47.64 34.41 -48.14
CA VAL A 378 -48.70 33.48 -47.75
C VAL A 378 -48.58 32.24 -48.62
N ILE A 379 -48.35 31.08 -48.00
CA ILE A 379 -48.39 29.79 -48.69
C ILE A 379 -49.85 29.32 -48.64
N GLU A 380 -50.56 29.36 -49.77
CA GLU A 380 -51.83 28.65 -49.92
C GLU A 380 -51.53 27.15 -49.93
N VAL A 381 -52.09 26.42 -48.95
CA VAL A 381 -52.03 24.96 -48.90
C VAL A 381 -53.32 24.46 -49.53
N SER A 382 -53.23 23.88 -50.74
CA SER A 382 -54.33 23.14 -51.34
C SER A 382 -54.47 21.79 -50.63
N GLU A 383 -55.56 21.60 -49.90
CA GLU A 383 -56.05 20.28 -49.50
C GLU A 383 -56.61 19.60 -50.73
N ASP A 384 -55.99 18.52 -51.21
CA ASP A 384 -56.69 17.48 -51.97
C ASP A 384 -55.88 16.17 -51.98
N GLU A 385 -56.65 15.08 -51.91
CA GLU A 385 -56.32 13.66 -52.15
C GLU A 385 -55.90 12.77 -50.96
N TYR A 386 -56.94 12.38 -50.21
CA TYR A 386 -57.13 11.02 -49.67
C TYR A 386 -57.71 10.09 -50.77
N SER A 387 -57.27 8.82 -50.79
CA SER A 387 -57.62 7.66 -51.68
C SER A 387 -56.59 7.43 -52.78
N THR A 388 -55.87 6.30 -52.86
CA THR A 388 -56.23 4.88 -52.58
C THR A 388 -55.02 4.11 -52.08
#